data_AF-A0A2V8LED3-F1
#
_entry.id   AF-A0A2V8LED3-F1
#
_cell.length_a   1.000
_cell.length_b   1.000
_cell.length_c   1.000
_cell.angle_alpha   90.00
_cell.angle_beta   90.00
_cell.angle_gamma   90.00
#
_symmetry.space_group_name_H-M   'P 1'
#
loop_
_entity.id
_entity.type
_entity.pdbx_description
1 polymer ?
#
loop_
_entity_poly.entity_id
_entity_poly.type
_entity_poly.pdbx_seq_one_letter_code
_entity_poly.pdbx_strand_id
1 'polypeptide(L)'
;MIVYNGSLEDTRELIQFFRFESPKLRALRKLIISREKTIVKDVNGDTIEFPGLTYGSATLEELLRELGVVFNPQSLHNPNATASGIKEFDLSSRWTWGHDRIL
;
A
#
# COMPACT_ATOMS: atom_id res chain seq x y z
N MET A 1 -5.08 -4.14 -13.43
CA MET A 1 -3.75 -4.23 -12.80
C MET A 1 -2.84 -3.18 -13.41
N ILE A 2 -2.37 -2.24 -12.60
CA ILE A 2 -1.42 -1.20 -12.97
C ILE A 2 -0.09 -1.53 -12.29
N VAL A 3 1.02 -1.40 -12.99
CA VAL A 3 2.35 -1.68 -12.44
C VAL A 3 3.23 -0.45 -12.62
N TYR A 4 3.84 0.00 -11.53
CA TYR A 4 4.84 1.06 -11.56
C TYR A 4 6.17 0.52 -12.10
N ASN A 5 6.68 1.14 -13.16
CA ASN A 5 7.96 0.78 -13.79
C ASN A 5 8.98 1.93 -13.72
N GLY A 6 8.68 3.01 -12.98
CA GLY A 6 9.58 4.16 -12.81
C GLY A 6 10.65 3.93 -11.76
N SER A 7 11.42 4.97 -11.43
CA SER A 7 12.46 4.87 -10.41
C SER A 7 11.86 4.76 -9.01
N LEU A 8 12.35 3.83 -8.20
CA LEU A 8 11.97 3.71 -6.78
C LEU A 8 12.74 4.68 -5.89
N GLU A 9 13.87 5.22 -6.37
CA GLU A 9 14.67 6.21 -5.67
C GLU A 9 14.10 7.62 -5.83
N ASP A 10 13.35 7.87 -6.91
CA ASP A 10 12.63 9.13 -7.10
C ASP A 10 11.24 9.06 -6.46
N THR A 11 11.18 9.43 -5.19
CA THR A 11 9.93 9.51 -4.45
C THR A 11 8.91 10.43 -5.10
N ARG A 12 9.34 11.52 -5.74
CA ARG A 12 8.39 12.49 -6.31
C ARG A 12 7.70 11.91 -7.53
N GLU A 13 8.46 11.25 -8.41
CA GLU A 13 7.92 10.53 -9.56
C GLU A 13 6.89 9.47 -9.11
N LEU A 14 7.25 8.64 -8.12
CA LEU A 14 6.38 7.59 -7.62
C LEU A 14 5.07 8.15 -7.03
N ILE A 15 5.14 9.21 -6.22
CA ILE A 15 3.95 9.83 -5.64
C ILE A 15 3.09 10.51 -6.72
N GLN A 16 3.69 11.13 -7.72
CA GLN A 16 2.94 11.72 -8.85
C GLN A 16 2.22 10.63 -9.65
N PHE A 17 2.91 9.53 -9.95
CA PHE A 17 2.30 8.35 -10.58
C PHE A 17 1.13 7.83 -9.74
N PHE A 18 1.33 7.64 -8.43
CA PHE A 18 0.28 7.17 -7.53
C PHE A 18 -0.93 8.11 -7.51
N ARG A 19 -0.73 9.43 -7.43
CA ARG A 19 -1.82 10.42 -7.48
C ARG A 19 -2.56 10.44 -8.80
N PHE A 20 -1.89 10.12 -9.91
CA PHE A 20 -2.49 10.06 -11.23
C PHE A 20 -3.30 8.77 -11.45
N GLU A 21 -2.82 7.64 -10.95
CA GLU A 21 -3.46 6.34 -11.12
C GLU A 21 -4.51 6.03 -10.06
N SER A 22 -4.32 6.45 -8.80
CA SER A 22 -5.23 6.15 -7.69
C SER A 22 -6.69 6.57 -7.90
N PRO A 23 -7.03 7.70 -8.56
CA PRO A 23 -8.42 8.05 -8.84
C PRO A 23 -9.11 7.12 -9.84
N LYS A 24 -8.36 6.33 -10.60
CA LYS A 24 -8.91 5.32 -11.53
C LYS A 24 -9.38 4.07 -10.80
N LEU A 25 -8.91 3.85 -9.56
CA LEU A 25 -9.35 2.74 -8.70
C LEU A 25 -10.56 3.15 -7.88
N ARG A 26 -11.45 2.19 -7.60
CA ARG A 26 -12.66 2.46 -6.81
C ARG A 26 -12.41 2.17 -5.34
N ALA A 27 -12.23 3.23 -4.56
CA ALA A 27 -12.07 3.17 -3.10
C ALA A 27 -10.97 2.19 -2.65
N LEU A 28 -9.78 2.73 -2.41
CA LEU A 28 -8.66 1.94 -1.91
C LEU A 28 -9.02 1.25 -0.59
N ARG A 29 -8.77 -0.06 -0.52
CA ARG A 29 -9.20 -0.93 0.58
C ARG A 29 -8.03 -1.45 1.38
N LYS A 30 -7.00 -1.95 0.70
CA LYS A 30 -5.85 -2.60 1.34
C LYS A 30 -4.54 -2.14 0.73
N LEU A 31 -3.54 -2.02 1.58
CA LEU A 31 -2.13 -1.96 1.20
C LEU A 31 -1.46 -3.23 1.70
N ILE A 32 -0.71 -3.90 0.84
CA ILE A 32 0.00 -5.13 1.15
C ILE A 32 1.47 -4.89 0.83
N ILE A 33 2.33 -4.99 1.84
CA ILE A 33 3.78 -4.87 1.71
C ILE A 33 4.35 -6.26 1.88
N SER A 34 5.13 -6.73 0.91
CA SER A 34 5.90 -7.96 0.99
C SER A 34 7.39 -7.66 0.88
N ARG A 35 8.23 -8.69 0.98
CA ARG A 35 9.68 -8.57 0.79
C ARG A 35 10.07 -8.16 -0.63
N GLU A 36 9.22 -8.44 -1.62
CA GLU A 36 9.52 -8.24 -3.03
C GLU A 36 8.83 -7.00 -3.61
N LYS A 37 7.65 -6.65 -3.10
CA LYS A 37 6.83 -5.58 -3.67
C LYS A 37 5.80 -5.04 -2.70
N THR A 38 5.29 -3.86 -3.02
CA THR A 38 4.12 -3.27 -2.36
C THR A 38 2.94 -3.24 -3.33
N ILE A 39 1.74 -3.54 -2.85
CA ILE A 39 0.51 -3.60 -3.64
C ILE A 39 -0.56 -2.76 -2.95
N VAL A 40 -1.15 -1.82 -3.68
CA VAL A 40 -2.37 -1.12 -3.28
C VAL A 40 -3.55 -1.80 -3.98
N LYS A 41 -4.60 -2.14 -3.25
CA LYS A 41 -5.79 -2.84 -3.76
C LYS A 41 -7.05 -2.09 -3.40
N ASP A 42 -7.99 -2.02 -4.35
CA ASP A 42 -9.31 -1.42 -4.16
C ASP A 42 -10.39 -2.44 -3.75
N VAL A 43 -11.65 -2.00 -3.61
CA VAL A 43 -12.76 -2.89 -3.21
C VAL A 43 -13.12 -3.94 -4.27
N ASN A 44 -12.90 -3.65 -5.55
CA ASN A 44 -13.19 -4.56 -6.67
C ASN A 44 -12.05 -5.55 -6.91
N GLY A 45 -10.89 -5.28 -6.32
CA GLY A 45 -9.68 -6.05 -6.47
C GLY A 45 -8.76 -5.58 -7.57
N ASP A 46 -9.00 -4.40 -8.14
CA ASP A 46 -8.02 -3.71 -8.96
C ASP A 46 -6.82 -3.31 -8.11
N THR A 47 -5.62 -3.44 -8.69
CA THR A 47 -4.35 -3.27 -7.99
C THR A 47 -3.43 -2.28 -8.70
N ILE A 48 -2.67 -1.55 -7.88
CA ILE A 48 -1.43 -0.86 -8.27
C ILE A 48 -0.28 -1.59 -7.60
N GLU A 49 0.64 -2.12 -8.39
CA GLU A 49 1.84 -2.78 -7.89
C GLU A 49 3.07 -1.88 -8.00
N PHE A 50 3.89 -1.89 -6.96
CA PHE A 50 5.19 -1.25 -6.89
C PHE A 50 6.25 -2.33 -6.66
N PRO A 51 6.77 -2.95 -7.74
CA PRO A 51 7.83 -3.95 -7.66
C PRO A 51 9.08 -3.34 -7.01
N GLY A 52 9.76 -4.08 -6.13
CA GLY A 52 10.97 -3.62 -5.44
C GLY A 52 10.74 -2.60 -4.32
N LEU A 53 9.55 -2.00 -4.22
CA LEU A 53 9.19 -1.13 -3.09
C LEU A 53 8.90 -2.01 -1.87
N THR A 54 9.88 -2.12 -0.98
CA THR A 54 9.86 -3.04 0.16
C THR A 54 10.31 -2.34 1.45
N TYR A 55 10.33 -3.11 2.54
CA TYR A 55 10.72 -2.66 3.87
C TYR A 55 12.07 -1.93 3.87
N GLY A 56 12.14 -0.81 4.60
CA GLY A 56 13.36 0.01 4.74
C GLY A 56 13.57 1.06 3.62
N SER A 57 12.70 1.11 2.61
CA SER A 57 12.73 2.19 1.62
C SER A 57 12.10 3.47 2.17
N ALA A 58 12.80 4.62 2.05
CA ALA A 58 12.24 5.92 2.40
C ALA A 58 11.03 6.29 1.52
N THR A 59 11.05 5.86 0.25
CA THR A 59 9.94 6.04 -0.70
C THR A 59 8.67 5.35 -0.24
N LEU A 60 8.79 4.20 0.43
CA LEU A 60 7.65 3.47 0.98
C LEU A 60 7.00 4.23 2.12
N GLU A 61 7.78 4.89 2.97
CA GLU A 61 7.25 5.72 4.06
C GLU A 61 6.44 6.90 3.53
N GLU A 62 6.93 7.55 2.47
CA GLU A 62 6.22 8.66 1.85
C GLU A 62 4.92 8.20 1.17
N LEU A 63 4.91 7.02 0.54
CA LEU A 63 3.69 6.42 0.01
C LEU A 63 2.68 6.13 1.12
N LEU A 64 3.12 5.59 2.25
CA LEU A 64 2.26 5.33 3.41
C LEU A 64 1.65 6.61 3.99
N ARG A 65 2.45 7.69 4.07
CA ARG A 65 1.98 9.01 4.50
C ARG A 65 0.96 9.59 3.54
N GLU A 66 1.21 9.49 2.24
CA GLU A 66 0.27 9.93 1.19
C GLU A 66 -1.06 9.17 1.27
N LEU A 67 -1.01 7.88 1.59
CA LEU A 67 -2.18 7.04 1.83
C LEU A 67 -2.88 7.31 3.18
N GLY A 68 -2.30 8.14 4.05
CA GLY A 68 -2.83 8.44 5.38
C GLY A 68 -2.73 7.25 6.35
N VAL A 69 -1.85 6.28 6.08
CA VAL A 69 -1.66 5.11 6.95
C VAL A 69 -0.87 5.51 8.18
N VAL A 70 -1.37 5.14 9.36
CA VAL A 70 -0.62 5.27 10.61
C VAL A 70 0.28 4.05 10.76
N PHE A 71 1.59 4.27 10.82
CA PHE A 71 2.58 3.20 10.99
C PHE A 71 3.68 3.59 11.99
N ASN A 72 4.28 2.60 12.62
CA ASN A 72 5.52 2.77 13.40
C ASN A 72 6.73 2.49 12.48
N PRO A 73 7.62 3.46 12.24
CA PRO A 73 8.80 3.28 11.39
C PRO A 73 9.69 2.10 11.79
N GLN A 74 9.91 1.89 13.10
CA GLN A 74 10.74 0.78 13.60
C GLN A 74 10.14 -0.60 13.25
N SER A 75 8.81 -0.70 13.28
CA SER A 75 8.09 -1.93 12.91
C SER A 75 7.96 -2.09 11.38
N LEU A 76 8.04 -1.00 10.62
CA LEU A 76 8.02 -1.05 9.16
C LEU A 76 9.37 -1.51 8.61
N HIS A 77 10.48 -1.12 9.23
CA HIS A 77 11.82 -1.52 8.76
C HIS A 77 12.17 -2.97 9.06
N ASN A 78 11.36 -3.67 9.88
CA ASN A 78 11.59 -5.05 10.23
C ASN A 78 10.73 -6.02 9.38
N PRO A 79 11.27 -6.63 8.31
CA PRO A 79 10.56 -7.61 7.48
C PRO A 79 10.25 -8.93 8.22
N ASN A 80 10.83 -9.15 9.39
CA ASN A 80 10.59 -10.33 10.23
C ASN A 80 9.57 -10.06 11.35
N ALA A 81 8.97 -8.86 11.38
CA ALA A 81 7.91 -8.55 12.34
C ALA A 81 6.66 -9.43 12.16
N THR A 82 6.50 -10.07 11.00
CA THR A 82 5.41 -11.01 10.71
C THR A 82 6.00 -12.31 10.18
N ALA A 83 5.48 -13.46 10.63
CA ALA A 83 6.00 -14.78 10.27
C ALA A 83 5.97 -15.05 8.75
N SER A 84 5.02 -14.46 8.02
CA SER A 84 4.91 -14.54 6.56
C SER A 84 5.78 -13.51 5.82
N GLY A 85 6.34 -12.52 6.51
CA GLY A 85 7.01 -11.39 5.86
C GLY A 85 6.10 -10.52 5.00
N ILE A 86 4.79 -10.56 5.26
CA ILE A 86 3.76 -9.76 4.61
C ILE A 86 3.10 -8.88 5.68
N LYS A 87 2.98 -7.58 5.39
CA LYS A 87 2.32 -6.60 6.26
C LYS A 87 1.14 -5.98 5.51
N GLU A 88 -0.05 -6.09 6.09
CA GLU A 88 -1.27 -5.54 5.51
C GLU A 88 -1.73 -4.32 6.31
N PHE A 89 -2.20 -3.29 5.61
CA PHE A 89 -2.85 -2.13 6.19
C PHE A 89 -4.20 -1.92 5.52
N ASP A 90 -5.24 -1.70 6.31
CA ASP A 90 -6.55 -1.30 5.79
C ASP A 90 -6.54 0.22 5.51
N LEU A 91 -6.94 0.60 4.31
CA LEU A 91 -6.91 1.99 3.81
C LEU A 91 -8.26 2.71 3.91
N SER A 92 -9.36 1.96 4.00
CA SER A 92 -10.70 2.53 4.07
C SER A 92 -11.22 2.62 5.51
N SER A 93 -11.53 3.84 5.97
CA SER A 93 -12.28 4.11 7.20
C SER A 93 -13.79 3.82 7.08
N ARG A 94 -14.29 3.64 5.85
CA ARG A 94 -15.69 3.27 5.59
C ARG A 94 -15.83 1.76 5.68
N TRP A 95 -16.34 1.31 6.82
CA TRP A 95 -16.97 0.00 6.97
C TRP A 95 -17.95 -0.17 5.80
N THR A 96 -17.60 -0.96 4.79
CA THR A 96 -18.53 -1.27 3.71
C THR A 96 -19.71 -1.99 4.33
N TRP A 97 -20.94 -1.46 4.14
CA TRP A 97 -22.17 -2.07 4.61
C TRP A 97 -22.15 -3.58 4.30
N GLY A 98 -22.13 -4.42 5.35
CA GLY A 98 -21.98 -5.87 5.23
C GLY A 98 -20.82 -6.52 6.03
N HIS A 99 -19.99 -5.75 6.74
CA HIS A 99 -19.04 -6.34 7.72
C HIS A 99 -19.68 -6.60 9.10
N ASP A 100 -20.94 -6.20 9.29
CA ASP A 100 -21.71 -6.60 10.46
C ASP A 100 -22.06 -8.09 10.31
N ARG A 101 -21.31 -8.96 10.98
CA ARG A 101 -21.75 -10.34 11.21
C ARG A 101 -22.94 -10.25 12.16
N ILE A 102 -24.13 -10.52 11.64
CA ILE A 102 -25.27 -10.90 12.50
C ILE A 102 -24.80 -12.10 13.33
N LEU A 103 -24.88 -11.94 14.66
CA LEU A 103 -24.45 -12.85 15.73
C LEU A 103 -24.65 -14.34 15.45
#